data_AF-A0A2V6WEM6-F1
#
_entry.id   AF-A0A2V6WEM6-F1
#
_cell.length_a   1.000
_cell.length_b   1.000
_cell.length_c   1.000
_cell.angle_alpha   90.00
_cell.angle_beta   90.00
_cell.angle_gamma   90.00
#
_symmetry.space_group_name_H-M   'P 1'
#
loop_
_entity.id
_entity.type
_entity.pdbx_description
1 polymer ?
#
loop_
_entity_poly.entity_id
_entity_poly.type
_entity_poly.pdbx_seq_one_letter_code
_entity_poly.pdbx_strand_id
1 'polypeptide(L)'
;MIMKIRKLVTVVEEILSDGGRPARRPLKKVAAVAVLENPFAGRYVDDLAQLVDAGEELGALLSKRATEALGAPAESFGKAAIVGEQGELEHAAALLHPKLGAPLRAAIGGG
;
A
#
# COMPACT_ATOMS: atom_id res chain seq x y z
N MET A 1 18.36 -1.03 0.31
CA MET A 1 18.50 -1.55 -1.08
C MET A 1 17.09 -1.85 -1.53
N ILE A 2 16.59 -1.18 -2.57
CA ILE A 2 15.18 -1.27 -2.97
C ILE A 2 14.83 -2.72 -3.29
N MET A 3 13.77 -3.25 -2.65
CA MET A 3 13.29 -4.60 -2.95
C MET A 3 12.96 -4.73 -4.44
N LYS A 4 13.17 -5.92 -4.99
CA LYS A 4 12.96 -6.17 -6.42
C LYS A 4 11.47 -6.15 -6.77
N ILE A 5 11.01 -5.04 -7.32
CA ILE A 5 9.63 -4.85 -7.77
C ILE A 5 9.46 -5.46 -9.16
N ARG A 6 8.55 -6.43 -9.28
CA ARG A 6 8.17 -7.06 -10.56
C ARG A 6 7.14 -6.24 -11.32
N LYS A 7 6.16 -5.65 -10.63
CA LYS A 7 5.15 -4.79 -11.26
C LYS A 7 4.56 -3.78 -10.28
N LEU A 8 4.06 -2.68 -10.84
CA LEU A 8 3.26 -1.66 -10.15
C LEU A 8 1.89 -1.56 -10.82
N VAL A 9 0.81 -1.54 -10.03
CA VAL A 9 -0.57 -1.38 -10.48
C VAL A 9 -1.18 -0.18 -9.78
N THR A 10 -1.92 0.65 -10.51
CA THR A 10 -2.78 1.68 -9.92
C THR A 10 -4.21 1.40 -10.35
N VAL A 11 -5.12 1.33 -9.38
CA VAL A 11 -6.56 1.19 -9.60
C VAL A 11 -7.21 2.49 -9.19
N VAL A 12 -8.06 3.04 -10.06
CA VAL A 12 -8.90 4.21 -9.78
C VAL A 12 -10.34 3.77 -9.91
N GLU A 13 -11.11 3.95 -8.84
CA GLU A 13 -12.55 3.68 -8.79
C GLU A 13 -13.29 5.00 -8.61
N GLU A 14 -14.30 5.25 -9.45
CA GLU A 14 -15.23 6.37 -9.30
C GLU A 14 -16.64 5.84 -9.09
N ILE A 15 -17.21 6.12 -7.93
CA ILE A 15 -18.57 5.71 -7.55
C ILE A 15 -19.50 6.90 -7.81
N LEU A 16 -20.36 6.76 -8.82
CA LEU A 16 -21.28 7.81 -9.26
C LEU A 16 -22.62 7.79 -8.52
N SER A 17 -22.97 6.66 -7.91
CA SER A 17 -24.20 6.43 -7.14
C SER A 17 -23.99 5.36 -6.08
N ASP A 18 -24.72 5.47 -4.97
CA ASP A 18 -24.74 4.49 -3.88
C ASP A 18 -26.09 4.54 -3.16
N GLY A 19 -26.52 3.42 -2.55
CA GLY A 19 -27.83 3.33 -1.87
C GLY A 19 -29.03 3.65 -2.77
N GLY A 20 -28.90 3.40 -4.08
CA GLY A 20 -29.93 3.70 -5.08
C GLY A 20 -30.09 5.18 -5.43
N ARG A 21 -29.16 6.06 -5.04
CA ARG A 21 -29.21 7.50 -5.35
C ARG A 21 -27.89 7.99 -5.97
N PRO A 22 -27.93 8.99 -6.88
CA PRO A 22 -26.72 9.64 -7.36
C PRO A 22 -25.93 10.27 -6.20
N ALA A 23 -24.61 10.13 -6.22
CA ALA A 23 -23.75 10.81 -5.26
C ALA A 23 -23.71 12.32 -5.54
N ARG A 24 -23.70 13.16 -4.50
CA ARG A 24 -23.59 14.63 -4.66
C ARG A 24 -22.33 15.03 -5.44
N ARG A 25 -21.25 14.28 -5.22
CA ARG A 25 -20.00 14.27 -5.98
C ARG A 25 -19.54 12.82 -6.11
N PRO A 26 -18.93 12.39 -7.23
CA PRO A 26 -18.35 11.06 -7.34
C PRO A 26 -17.39 10.78 -6.18
N LEU A 27 -17.53 9.62 -5.53
CA LEU A 27 -16.53 9.15 -4.57
C LEU A 27 -15.40 8.49 -5.35
N LYS A 28 -14.19 9.02 -5.21
CA LYS A 28 -12.99 8.49 -5.85
C LYS A 28 -12.15 7.70 -4.85
N LYS A 29 -11.79 6.47 -5.19
CA LYS A 29 -10.83 5.67 -4.42
C LYS A 29 -9.66 5.29 -5.33
N VAL A 30 -8.45 5.32 -4.76
CA VAL A 30 -7.23 4.95 -5.47
C VAL A 30 -6.44 3.94 -4.66
N ALA A 31 -6.01 2.87 -5.30
CA ALA A 31 -5.08 1.91 -4.74
C ALA A 31 -3.82 1.82 -5.61
N ALA A 32 -2.66 2.12 -5.03
CA ALA A 32 -1.36 1.83 -5.65
C ALA A 32 -0.79 0.55 -5.03
N VAL A 33 -0.37 -0.39 -5.88
CA VAL A 33 0.05 -1.74 -5.47
C VAL A 33 1.40 -2.07 -6.09
N ALA A 34 2.32 -2.56 -5.26
CA ALA A 34 3.57 -3.16 -5.71
C ALA A 34 3.52 -4.68 -5.55
N VAL A 35 4.06 -5.40 -6.53
CA VAL A 35 4.36 -6.83 -6.39
C VAL A 35 5.86 -7.01 -6.38
N LEU A 36 6.37 -7.54 -5.28
CA LEU A 36 7.80 -7.68 -4.99
C LEU A 36 8.18 -9.15 -4.78
N GLU A 37 9.46 -9.43 -4.97
CA GLU A 37 10.06 -10.71 -4.57
C GLU A 37 10.15 -10.78 -3.03
N ASN A 38 9.69 -11.89 -2.45
CA ASN A 38 9.84 -12.14 -1.00
C ASN A 38 11.18 -12.86 -0.74
N PRO A 39 12.17 -12.22 -0.08
CA PRO A 39 13.48 -12.82 0.19
C PRO A 39 13.42 -13.97 1.22
N PHE A 40 12.28 -14.15 1.91
CA PHE A 40 12.10 -15.16 2.94
C PHE A 40 11.13 -16.27 2.53
N ALA A 41 10.68 -16.30 1.26
CA ALA A 41 9.85 -17.39 0.79
C ALA A 41 10.54 -18.75 0.93
N GLY A 42 9.81 -19.75 1.44
CA GLY A 42 10.27 -21.13 1.59
C GLY A 42 11.20 -21.39 2.78
N ARG A 43 11.40 -20.40 3.68
CA ARG A 43 12.23 -20.56 4.87
C ARG A 43 11.72 -19.76 6.06
N TYR A 44 11.92 -20.31 7.25
CA TYR A 44 11.68 -19.60 8.51
C TYR A 44 12.85 -18.64 8.80
N VAL A 45 12.55 -17.42 9.23
CA VAL A 45 13.53 -16.37 9.56
C VAL A 45 13.03 -15.56 10.75
N ASP A 46 13.83 -15.46 11.81
CA ASP A 46 13.45 -14.68 13.01
C ASP A 46 13.54 -13.16 12.79
N ASP A 47 14.55 -12.70 12.03
CA ASP A 47 14.76 -11.27 11.76
C ASP A 47 14.15 -10.84 10.42
N LEU A 48 13.03 -10.11 10.51
CA LEU A 48 12.30 -9.57 9.36
C LEU A 48 12.62 -8.09 9.08
N ALA A 49 13.69 -7.53 9.64
CA ALA A 49 14.06 -6.11 9.50
C ALA A 49 14.12 -5.66 8.02
N GLN A 50 14.58 -6.54 7.12
CA GLN A 50 14.62 -6.24 5.68
C GLN A 50 13.23 -5.90 5.10
N LEU A 51 12.17 -6.61 5.53
CA LEU A 51 10.80 -6.33 5.08
C LEU A 51 10.24 -5.07 5.77
N VAL A 52 10.60 -4.83 7.02
CA VAL A 52 10.21 -3.61 7.76
C VAL A 52 10.78 -2.35 7.10
N ASP A 53 12.06 -2.38 6.74
CA ASP A 53 12.74 -1.27 6.08
C ASP A 53 12.23 -1.05 4.66
N ALA A 54 11.99 -2.14 3.93
CA ALA A 54 11.36 -2.08 2.61
C ALA A 54 9.95 -1.46 2.67
N GLY A 55 9.20 -1.71 3.75
CA GLY A 55 7.89 -1.12 3.98
C GLY A 55 7.93 0.41 3.97
N GLU A 56 8.98 1.03 4.50
CA GLU A 56 9.15 2.49 4.50
C GLU A 56 9.32 3.05 3.07
N GLU A 57 10.26 2.47 2.31
CA GLU A 57 10.52 2.86 0.92
C GLU A 57 9.27 2.66 0.04
N LEU A 58 8.58 1.53 0.22
CA LEU A 58 7.32 1.22 -0.47
C LEU A 58 6.20 2.18 -0.05
N GLY A 59 6.12 2.53 1.23
CA GLY A 59 5.15 3.49 1.75
C GLY A 59 5.25 4.83 1.03
N ALA A 60 6.47 5.35 0.86
CA ALA A 60 6.71 6.61 0.15
C ALA A 60 6.38 6.52 -1.35
N LEU A 61 6.80 5.43 -2.01
CA LEU A 61 6.53 5.21 -3.43
C LEU A 61 5.03 5.10 -3.71
N LEU A 62 4.33 4.25 -2.96
CA LEU A 62 2.92 3.94 -3.19
C LEU A 62 2.01 5.09 -2.77
N SER A 63 2.33 5.80 -1.67
CA SER A 63 1.54 6.96 -1.27
C SER A 63 1.60 8.08 -2.30
N LYS A 64 2.79 8.42 -2.80
CA LYS A 64 2.97 9.40 -3.88
C LYS A 64 2.16 9.02 -5.11
N ARG A 65 2.27 7.77 -5.55
CA ARG A 65 1.54 7.31 -6.75
C ARG A 65 0.03 7.33 -6.56
N ALA A 66 -0.45 7.00 -5.36
CA ALA A 66 -1.87 7.03 -5.04
C ALA A 66 -2.40 8.47 -4.95
N THR A 67 -1.68 9.40 -4.32
CA THR A 67 -2.11 10.81 -4.19
C THR A 67 -2.07 11.54 -5.53
N GLU A 68 -1.07 11.29 -6.36
CA GLU A 68 -1.01 11.82 -7.74
C GLU A 68 -2.21 11.35 -8.58
N ALA A 69 -2.54 10.06 -8.52
CA ALA A 69 -3.69 9.52 -9.25
C ALA A 69 -5.05 9.93 -8.65
N LEU A 70 -5.11 10.19 -7.34
CA LEU A 70 -6.31 10.72 -6.68
C LEU A 70 -6.60 12.15 -7.16
N GLY A 71 -5.57 12.97 -7.32
CA GLY A 71 -5.68 14.35 -7.83
C GLY A 71 -6.48 15.30 -6.92
N ALA A 72 -6.69 14.91 -5.65
CA ALA A 72 -7.43 15.65 -4.65
C ALA A 72 -6.91 15.31 -3.24
N PRO A 73 -7.18 16.14 -2.22
CA PRO A 73 -6.88 15.79 -0.83
C PRO A 73 -7.54 14.47 -0.43
N ALA A 74 -6.80 13.60 0.25
CA ALA A 74 -7.32 12.33 0.73
C ALA A 74 -8.15 12.54 2.01
N GLU A 75 -9.38 12.00 2.04
CA GLU A 75 -10.25 12.01 3.23
C GLU A 75 -10.11 10.73 4.06
N SER A 76 -9.59 9.65 3.47
CA SER A 76 -9.33 8.37 4.15
C SER A 76 -8.17 7.64 3.46
N PHE A 77 -7.54 6.72 4.20
CA PHE A 77 -6.47 5.89 3.68
C PHE A 77 -6.47 4.51 4.33
N GLY A 78 -5.78 3.56 3.71
CA GLY A 78 -5.57 2.22 4.23
C GLY A 78 -4.27 1.64 3.72
N LYS A 79 -3.85 0.53 4.33
CA LYS A 79 -2.71 -0.27 3.89
C LYS A 79 -3.09 -1.75 3.97
N ALA A 80 -2.59 -2.54 3.04
CA ALA A 80 -2.80 -3.98 2.98
C ALA A 80 -1.60 -4.64 2.34
N ALA A 81 -1.38 -5.91 2.69
CA ALA A 81 -0.36 -6.75 2.10
C ALA A 81 -0.96 -8.14 1.89
N ILE A 82 -0.56 -8.78 0.78
CA ILE A 82 -0.89 -10.17 0.47
C ILE A 82 0.44 -10.89 0.31
N VAL A 83 0.62 -11.97 1.05
CA VAL A 83 1.82 -12.81 0.97
C VAL A 83 1.53 -14.01 0.06
N GLY A 84 2.53 -14.42 -0.73
CA GLY A 84 2.43 -15.66 -1.51
C GLY A 84 2.45 -16.90 -0.61
N GLU A 85 1.99 -18.03 -1.14
CA GLU A 85 1.79 -19.28 -0.38
C GLU A 85 3.06 -19.85 0.26
N GLN A 86 4.23 -19.52 -0.27
CA GLN A 86 5.52 -19.92 0.32
C GLN A 86 6.04 -18.94 1.37
N GLY A 87 5.29 -17.89 1.71
CA GLY A 87 5.61 -16.97 2.80
C GLY A 87 4.71 -17.17 4.00
N GLU A 88 4.98 -16.38 5.04
CA GLU A 88 4.27 -16.42 6.32
C GLU A 88 3.48 -15.11 6.52
N LEU A 89 2.48 -15.14 7.40
CA LEU A 89 1.66 -13.96 7.72
C LEU A 89 2.53 -12.82 8.28
N GLU A 90 3.58 -13.20 9.00
CA GLU A 90 4.60 -12.35 9.60
C GLU A 90 5.34 -11.53 8.53
N HIS A 91 5.52 -12.06 7.31
CA HIS A 91 6.11 -11.29 6.20
C HIS A 91 5.21 -10.11 5.78
N ALA A 92 3.89 -10.33 5.76
CA ALA A 92 2.93 -9.27 5.50
C ALA A 92 2.88 -8.28 6.67
N ALA A 93 2.92 -8.77 7.91
CA ALA A 93 2.94 -7.92 9.11
C ALA A 93 4.20 -7.03 9.16
N ALA A 94 5.38 -7.58 8.82
CA ALA A 94 6.63 -6.85 8.74
C ALA A 94 6.58 -5.74 7.69
N LEU A 95 6.06 -6.01 6.49
CA LEU A 95 5.84 -4.97 5.47
C LEU A 95 4.86 -3.89 5.94
N LEU A 96 3.78 -4.29 6.64
CA LEU A 96 2.77 -3.38 7.16
C LEU A 96 3.15 -2.72 8.48
N HIS A 97 4.38 -2.90 8.96
CA HIS A 97 4.88 -2.25 10.16
C HIS A 97 4.63 -0.72 10.10
N PRO A 98 4.47 -0.02 11.25
CA PRO A 98 4.27 1.43 11.29
C PRO A 98 5.23 2.27 10.43
N LYS A 99 6.45 1.79 10.17
CA LYS A 99 7.39 2.41 9.21
C LYS A 99 6.77 2.66 7.83
N LEU A 100 5.97 1.74 7.30
CA LEU A 100 5.24 1.97 6.04
C LEU A 100 4.18 3.07 6.16
N GLY A 101 3.53 3.16 7.33
CA GLY A 101 2.44 4.11 7.57
C GLY A 101 2.90 5.56 7.72
N ALA A 102 4.16 5.81 8.12
CA ALA A 102 4.67 7.16 8.31
C ALA A 102 4.76 7.95 6.99
N PRO A 103 5.36 7.43 5.90
CA PRO A 103 5.34 8.10 4.60
C PRO A 103 3.95 8.29 4.01
N LEU A 104 3.02 7.36 4.28
CA LEU A 104 1.64 7.48 3.83
C LEU A 104 0.93 8.66 4.50
N ARG A 105 1.01 8.77 5.82
CA ARG A 105 0.45 9.91 6.56
C ARG A 105 1.08 11.23 6.13
N ALA A 106 2.40 11.26 5.95
CA ALA A 106 3.09 12.45 5.47
C ALA A 106 2.58 12.92 4.09
N ALA A 107 2.34 11.99 3.16
CA ALA A 107 1.87 12.31 1.81
C ALA A 107 0.45 12.88 1.75
N ILE A 108 -0.38 12.65 2.77
CA ILE A 108 -1.76 13.13 2.82
C ILE A 108 -1.98 14.24 3.85
N GLY A 109 -0.92 14.72 4.50
CA GLY A 109 -0.99 15.82 5.47
C GLY A 109 -1.36 15.42 6.90
N GLY A 110 -1.26 14.13 7.26
CA GLY A 110 -1.55 13.61 8.60
C GLY A 110 -2.51 12.42 8.61
N GLY A 111 -2.99 12.05 9.79
CA GLY A 111 -3.95 10.97 9.98
C GLY A 111 -4.42 10.87 11.41
#